data_AF-A0A2D4LVR7-F1
#
_entry.id   AF-A0A2D4LVR7-F1
#
_cell.length_a   1.000
_cell.length_b   1.000
_cell.length_c   1.000
_cell.angle_alpha   90.00
_cell.angle_beta   90.00
_cell.angle_gamma   90.00
#
_symmetry.space_group_name_H-M   'P 1'
#
loop_
_entity.id
_entity.type
_entity.pdbx_description
1 polymer ?
#
loop_
_entity_poly.entity_id
_entity_poly.type
_entity_poly.pdbx_seq_one_letter_code
_entity_poly.pdbx_strand_id
1 'polypeptide(L)'
;DIIIEATKHRNSEEMWRRMNLMTPEALGKLREEMRSCGVTNFDQYTGDDCWVNLSYTVVAFTKQTMAFLEDALKLYFPELHMVLLESLMEIILVAIQHVDYSLRCEQDPEKKAFIRQNASFLYETVLPVVEKRFEEGVGKPAKQLQDLRNVSRLMRINPESTTSVV
;
A
#
# COMPACT_ATOMS: atom_id res chain seq x y z
N ASP A 1 6.98 -15.85 8.68
CA ASP A 1 6.67 -16.96 7.76
C ASP A 1 5.20 -17.18 7.44
N ILE A 2 4.32 -17.61 8.37
CA ILE A 2 2.92 -17.95 8.02
C ILE A 2 2.11 -16.77 7.46
N ILE A 3 2.24 -15.57 8.06
CA ILE A 3 1.52 -14.37 7.60
C ILE A 3 2.04 -13.89 6.23
N ILE A 4 3.36 -14.03 5.99
CA ILE A 4 3.99 -13.65 4.72
C ILE A 4 3.57 -14.62 3.62
N GLU A 5 3.57 -15.93 3.88
CA GLU A 5 3.11 -16.94 2.92
C GLU A 5 1.61 -16.84 2.64
N ALA A 6 0.78 -16.54 3.64
CA ALA A 6 -0.64 -16.25 3.44
C ALA A 6 -0.85 -14.99 2.57
N THR A 7 0.00 -13.97 2.75
CA THR A 7 -0.03 -12.76 1.92
C THR A 7 0.41 -13.05 0.49
N LYS A 8 1.49 -13.83 0.29
CA LYS A 8 1.93 -14.27 -1.04
C LYS A 8 0.87 -15.11 -1.75
N HIS A 9 0.22 -16.03 -1.04
CA HIS A 9 -0.85 -16.86 -1.61
C HIS A 9 -2.05 -16.01 -2.04
N ARG A 10 -2.50 -15.08 -1.19
CA ARG A 10 -3.58 -14.14 -1.54
C ARG A 10 -3.21 -13.24 -2.73
N ASN A 11 -1.96 -12.79 -2.77
CA ASN A 11 -1.43 -12.00 -3.87
C ASN A 11 -1.37 -12.79 -5.20
N SER A 12 -1.16 -14.12 -5.15
CA SER A 12 -1.16 -14.97 -6.35
C SER A 12 -2.56 -15.18 -6.96
N GLU A 13 -3.62 -14.93 -6.18
CA GLU A 13 -5.01 -14.99 -6.63
C GLU A 13 -5.59 -13.61 -7.03
N GLU A 14 -4.80 -12.53 -6.93
CA GLU A 14 -5.25 -11.18 -7.24
C GLU A 14 -5.62 -11.05 -8.72
N MET A 15 -6.89 -10.74 -8.99
CA MET A 15 -7.42 -10.64 -10.35
C MET A 15 -7.24 -9.24 -10.96
N TRP A 16 -6.69 -8.27 -10.21
CA TRP A 16 -6.50 -6.88 -10.63
C TRP A 16 -7.77 -6.28 -11.22
N ARG A 17 -8.84 -6.32 -10.43
CA ARG A 17 -10.16 -5.79 -10.80
C ARG A 17 -10.64 -4.74 -9.81
N ARG A 18 -11.48 -3.83 -10.32
CA ARG A 18 -12.23 -2.88 -9.49
C ARG A 18 -13.11 -3.62 -8.50
N MET A 19 -13.31 -3.03 -7.32
CA MET A 19 -14.24 -3.56 -6.33
C MET A 19 -15.61 -2.94 -6.51
N ASN A 20 -16.66 -3.73 -6.38
CA ASN A 20 -18.01 -3.23 -6.16
C ASN A 20 -18.42 -3.55 -4.71
N LEU A 21 -18.72 -2.51 -3.93
CA LEU A 21 -19.12 -2.66 -2.54
C LEU A 21 -20.62 -2.90 -2.36
N MET A 22 -21.36 -2.95 -3.47
CA MET A 22 -22.78 -3.27 -3.61
C MET A 22 -23.75 -2.25 -2.97
N THR A 23 -23.30 -1.49 -1.96
CA THR A 23 -24.14 -0.60 -1.16
C THR A 23 -23.43 0.73 -0.89
N PRO A 24 -24.17 1.87 -0.91
CA PRO A 24 -23.62 3.17 -0.57
C PRO A 24 -23.06 3.22 0.86
N GLU A 25 -23.68 2.47 1.78
CA GLU A 25 -23.25 2.37 3.18
C GLU A 25 -21.87 1.73 3.31
N ALA A 26 -21.60 0.66 2.56
CA ALA A 26 -20.29 0.03 2.55
C ALA A 26 -19.21 0.96 1.95
N LEU A 27 -19.55 1.72 0.91
CA LEU A 27 -18.65 2.74 0.37
C LEU A 27 -18.39 3.87 1.37
N GLY A 28 -19.44 4.36 2.04
CA GLY A 28 -19.33 5.39 3.08
C GLY A 28 -18.44 4.93 4.23
N LYS A 29 -18.60 3.67 4.67
CA LYS A 29 -17.72 3.06 5.68
C LYS A 29 -16.27 2.99 5.22
N LEU A 30 -16.02 2.54 3.99
CA LEU A 30 -14.66 2.46 3.46
C LEU A 30 -14.00 3.84 3.37
N ARG A 31 -14.73 4.88 2.97
CA ARG A 31 -14.24 6.27 2.95
C ARG A 31 -13.79 6.73 4.33
N GLU A 32 -14.57 6.44 5.37
CA GLU A 32 -14.22 6.81 6.74
C GLU A 32 -12.99 6.03 7.24
N GLU A 33 -12.93 4.72 6.94
CA GLU A 33 -11.74 3.91 7.26
C GLU A 33 -10.48 4.40 6.53
N MET A 34 -10.59 4.88 5.29
CA MET A 34 -9.47 5.47 4.56
C MET A 34 -9.06 6.82 5.15
N ARG A 35 -10.03 7.62 5.57
CA ARG A 35 -9.77 8.87 6.29
C ARG A 35 -9.05 8.63 7.62
N SER A 36 -9.45 7.61 8.40
CA SER A 36 -8.76 7.27 9.65
C SER A 36 -7.32 6.79 9.40
N CYS A 37 -7.10 6.11 8.27
CA CYS A 37 -5.75 5.78 7.79
C CYS A 37 -4.93 7.02 7.41
N GLY A 38 -5.52 8.21 7.26
CA GLY A 38 -4.85 9.43 6.83
C GLY A 38 -4.98 9.74 5.33
N VAL A 39 -5.74 8.94 4.57
CA VAL A 39 -6.01 9.13 3.14
C VAL A 39 -7.23 10.05 2.98
N THR A 40 -6.99 11.35 2.85
CA THR A 40 -8.06 12.37 2.81
C THR A 40 -8.71 12.55 1.44
N ASN A 41 -8.03 12.15 0.36
CA ASN A 41 -8.48 12.30 -1.02
C ASN A 41 -8.99 10.99 -1.63
N PHE A 42 -9.48 10.05 -0.81
CA PHE A 42 -9.90 8.72 -1.28
C PHE A 42 -11.03 8.77 -2.31
N ASP A 43 -11.86 9.81 -2.29
CA ASP A 43 -13.00 9.96 -3.21
C ASP A 43 -12.60 9.95 -4.69
N GLN A 44 -11.37 10.37 -5.03
CA GLN A 44 -10.85 10.31 -6.40
C GLN A 44 -10.71 8.88 -6.94
N TYR A 45 -10.71 7.89 -6.06
CA TYR A 45 -10.66 6.46 -6.39
C TYR A 45 -12.03 5.79 -6.30
N THR A 46 -13.09 6.53 -6.01
CA THR A 46 -14.46 6.01 -5.98
C THR A 46 -15.20 6.44 -7.24
N GLY A 47 -15.97 5.53 -7.83
CA GLY A 47 -16.83 5.79 -8.97
C GLY A 47 -18.30 5.76 -8.60
N ASP A 48 -19.14 5.85 -9.63
CA ASP A 48 -20.59 5.67 -9.50
C ASP A 48 -20.93 4.23 -9.03
N ASP A 49 -22.16 4.02 -8.56
CA ASP A 49 -22.71 2.70 -8.21
C ASP A 49 -21.85 1.86 -7.23
N CYS A 50 -21.21 2.51 -6.26
CA CYS A 50 -20.41 1.86 -5.21
C CYS A 50 -19.14 1.17 -5.71
N TRP A 51 -18.66 1.55 -6.90
CA TRP A 51 -17.39 1.07 -7.43
C TRP A 51 -16.19 1.79 -6.81
N VAL A 52 -15.13 1.02 -6.60
CA VAL A 52 -13.81 1.53 -6.20
C VAL A 52 -12.81 1.15 -7.28
N ASN A 53 -12.14 2.17 -7.82
CA ASN A 53 -11.12 2.08 -8.86
C ASN A 53 -9.74 1.68 -8.29
N LEU A 54 -9.74 0.77 -7.32
CA LEU A 54 -8.56 0.15 -6.71
C LEU A 54 -8.85 -1.33 -6.50
N SER A 55 -7.80 -2.14 -6.45
CA SER A 55 -7.93 -3.56 -6.14
C SER A 55 -8.19 -3.76 -4.65
N TYR A 56 -8.83 -4.88 -4.33
CA TYR A 56 -9.05 -5.28 -2.95
C TYR A 56 -7.74 -5.41 -2.18
N THR A 57 -6.72 -6.02 -2.78
CA THR A 57 -5.44 -6.24 -2.09
C THR A 57 -4.78 -4.93 -1.68
N VAL A 58 -4.80 -3.89 -2.52
CA VAL A 58 -4.15 -2.60 -2.18
C VAL A 58 -4.93 -1.84 -1.10
N VAL A 59 -6.26 -1.86 -1.16
CA VAL A 59 -7.13 -1.30 -0.11
C VAL A 59 -6.93 -2.03 1.21
N ALA A 60 -6.92 -3.36 1.18
CA ALA A 60 -6.74 -4.20 2.35
C ALA A 60 -5.34 -4.03 2.96
N PHE A 61 -4.31 -3.97 2.12
CA PHE A 61 -2.93 -3.67 2.51
C PHE A 61 -2.84 -2.33 3.24
N THR A 62 -3.42 -1.28 2.67
CA THR A 62 -3.41 0.06 3.28
C THR A 62 -3.96 0.03 4.70
N LYS A 63 -5.15 -0.57 4.88
CA LYS A 63 -5.79 -0.69 6.19
C LYS A 63 -4.96 -1.52 7.17
N GLN A 64 -4.45 -2.67 6.73
CA GLN A 64 -3.66 -3.59 7.57
C GLN A 64 -2.34 -2.97 8.01
N THR A 65 -1.62 -2.32 7.10
CA THR A 65 -0.35 -1.65 7.40
C THR A 65 -0.55 -0.49 8.37
N MET A 66 -1.60 0.32 8.19
CA MET A 66 -1.90 1.41 9.11
C MET A 66 -2.32 0.91 10.50
N ALA A 67 -3.15 -0.12 10.57
CA ALA A 67 -3.52 -0.73 11.85
C ALA A 67 -2.30 -1.32 12.58
N PHE A 68 -1.45 -2.05 11.86
CA PHE A 68 -0.17 -2.55 12.40
C PHE A 68 0.69 -1.41 12.95
N LEU A 69 0.86 -0.33 12.18
CA LEU A 69 1.68 0.80 12.60
C LEU A 69 1.10 1.48 13.85
N GLU A 70 -0.21 1.73 13.89
CA GLU A 70 -0.88 2.32 15.06
C GLU A 70 -0.71 1.47 16.31
N ASP A 71 -0.89 0.15 16.21
CA ASP A 71 -0.75 -0.76 17.34
C ASP A 71 0.71 -0.90 17.79
N ALA A 72 1.65 -0.94 16.85
CA ALA A 72 3.07 -0.99 17.18
C ALA A 72 3.56 0.31 17.85
N LEU A 73 3.04 1.47 17.42
CA LEU A 73 3.38 2.76 18.03
C LEU A 73 2.87 2.87 19.48
N LYS A 74 1.76 2.22 19.84
CA LYS A 74 1.30 2.15 21.25
C LYS A 74 2.27 1.40 22.16
N LEU A 75 3.07 0.50 21.60
CA LEU A 75 4.07 -0.30 22.30
C LEU A 75 5.49 0.26 22.15
N TYR A 76 5.65 1.39 21.45
CA TYR A 76 6.94 1.91 21.07
C TYR A 76 7.76 2.41 22.27
N PHE A 77 9.03 2.01 22.28
CA PHE A 77 10.11 2.60 23.07
C PHE A 77 11.41 2.55 22.25
N PRO A 78 12.43 3.38 22.55
CA PRO A 78 13.62 3.55 21.70
C PRO A 78 14.30 2.25 21.27
N GLU A 79 14.33 1.25 22.14
CA GLU A 79 14.94 -0.06 21.91
C GLU A 79 14.20 -0.89 20.84
N LEU A 80 12.92 -0.61 20.58
CA LEU A 80 12.14 -1.23 19.51
C LEU A 80 12.21 -0.48 18.17
N HIS A 81 12.91 0.66 18.11
CA HIS A 81 12.88 1.53 16.94
C HIS A 81 13.30 0.83 15.65
N MET A 82 14.44 0.15 15.67
CA MET A 82 14.94 -0.56 14.50
C MET A 82 14.03 -1.73 14.14
N VAL A 83 13.54 -2.48 15.12
CA VAL A 83 12.64 -3.63 14.92
C VAL A 83 11.34 -3.19 14.23
N LEU A 84 10.72 -2.11 14.71
CA LEU A 84 9.51 -1.56 14.11
C LEU A 84 9.77 -1.06 12.69
N LEU A 85 10.86 -0.31 12.50
CA LEU A 85 11.21 0.27 11.21
C LEU A 85 11.49 -0.81 10.17
N GLU A 86 12.29 -1.82 10.50
CA GLU A 86 12.60 -2.95 9.62
C GLU A 86 11.35 -3.76 9.28
N SER A 87 10.52 -4.09 10.28
CA SER A 87 9.25 -4.80 10.05
C SER A 87 8.32 -4.03 9.11
N LEU A 88 8.21 -2.72 9.29
CA LEU A 88 7.39 -1.86 8.44
C LEU A 88 7.95 -1.80 7.01
N MET A 89 9.27 -1.69 6.85
CA MET A 89 9.92 -1.71 5.55
C MET A 89 9.68 -3.02 4.81
N GLU A 90 9.80 -4.17 5.49
CA GLU A 90 9.54 -5.48 4.89
C GLU A 90 8.10 -5.60 4.38
N ILE A 91 7.13 -5.20 5.21
CA ILE A 91 5.70 -5.20 4.83
C ILE A 91 5.48 -4.36 3.58
N ILE A 92 6.04 -3.15 3.54
CA ILE A 92 5.94 -2.26 2.39
C ILE A 92 6.60 -2.87 1.15
N LEU A 93 7.81 -3.40 1.30
CA LEU A 93 8.59 -3.95 0.19
C LEU A 93 7.85 -5.11 -0.49
N VAL A 94 7.19 -5.97 0.28
CA VAL A 94 6.36 -7.06 -0.27
C VAL A 94 5.24 -6.51 -1.16
N ALA A 95 4.57 -5.43 -0.75
CA ALA A 95 3.51 -4.83 -1.56
C ALA A 95 4.06 -4.16 -2.84
N ILE A 96 5.20 -3.46 -2.74
CA ILE A 96 5.89 -2.87 -3.90
C ILE A 96 6.26 -3.98 -4.90
N GLN A 97 6.95 -5.03 -4.43
CA GLN A 97 7.38 -6.14 -5.27
C GLN A 97 6.20 -6.85 -5.93
N HIS A 98 5.08 -7.00 -5.23
CA HIS A 98 3.86 -7.59 -5.79
C HIS A 98 3.31 -6.75 -6.95
N VAL A 99 3.14 -5.44 -6.75
CA VAL A 99 2.64 -4.52 -7.79
C VAL A 99 3.60 -4.48 -8.98
N ASP A 100 4.90 -4.39 -8.74
CA ASP A 100 5.91 -4.32 -9.79
C ASP A 100 5.99 -5.62 -10.60
N TYR A 101 5.93 -6.77 -9.93
CA TYR A 101 5.86 -8.07 -10.61
C TYR A 101 4.61 -8.15 -11.50
N SER A 102 3.44 -7.77 -10.98
CA SER A 102 2.21 -7.75 -11.77
C SER A 102 2.27 -6.80 -12.96
N LEU A 103 2.87 -5.62 -12.82
CA LEU A 103 3.09 -4.69 -13.94
C LEU A 103 3.97 -5.25 -15.04
N ARG A 104 5.03 -5.97 -14.67
CA ARG A 104 5.96 -6.58 -15.64
C ARG A 104 5.32 -7.75 -16.37
N CYS A 105 4.60 -8.60 -15.66
CA CYS A 105 4.01 -9.81 -16.21
C CYS A 105 2.72 -9.56 -17.00
N GLU A 106 1.93 -8.54 -16.65
CA GLU A 106 0.66 -8.25 -17.32
C GLU A 106 0.90 -7.75 -18.76
N GLN A 107 0.20 -8.41 -19.69
CA GLN A 107 0.24 -8.16 -21.13
C GLN A 107 -1.00 -7.41 -21.60
N ASP A 108 -2.13 -7.55 -20.91
CA ASP A 108 -3.36 -6.84 -21.21
C ASP A 108 -3.18 -5.33 -20.90
N PRO A 109 -3.28 -4.44 -21.90
CA PRO A 109 -3.06 -3.01 -21.69
C PRO A 109 -4.02 -2.34 -20.70
N GLU A 110 -5.28 -2.79 -20.65
CA GLU A 110 -6.29 -2.22 -19.75
C GLU A 110 -6.04 -2.64 -18.31
N LYS A 111 -5.76 -3.93 -18.09
CA LYS A 111 -5.34 -4.42 -16.77
C LYS A 111 -4.05 -3.76 -16.34
N LYS A 112 -3.08 -3.63 -17.23
CA LYS A 112 -1.81 -2.95 -16.94
C LYS A 112 -2.03 -1.49 -16.53
N ALA A 113 -2.96 -0.78 -17.18
CA ALA A 113 -3.35 0.57 -16.76
C ALA A 113 -3.99 0.59 -15.37
N PHE A 114 -4.84 -0.39 -15.05
CA PHE A 114 -5.43 -0.53 -13.72
C PHE A 114 -4.39 -0.85 -12.64
N ILE A 115 -3.44 -1.73 -12.92
CA ILE A 115 -2.32 -2.02 -12.00
C ILE A 115 -1.47 -0.75 -11.79
N ARG A 116 -1.21 0.04 -12.85
CA ARG A 116 -0.49 1.33 -12.70
C ARG A 116 -1.24 2.31 -11.81
N GLN A 117 -2.57 2.37 -11.90
CA GLN A 117 -3.38 3.21 -11.01
C GLN A 117 -3.22 2.79 -9.54
N ASN A 118 -3.26 1.47 -9.27
CA ASN A 118 -3.01 0.91 -7.95
C ASN A 118 -1.58 1.19 -7.45
N ALA A 119 -0.58 1.09 -8.33
CA ALA A 119 0.80 1.44 -8.05
C ALA A 119 0.93 2.93 -7.66
N SER A 120 0.28 3.82 -8.41
CA SER A 120 0.30 5.26 -8.10
C SER A 120 -0.33 5.55 -6.74
N PHE A 121 -1.46 4.91 -6.43
CA PHE A 121 -2.07 5.03 -5.10
C PHE A 121 -1.12 4.55 -3.99
N LEU A 122 -0.49 3.38 -4.15
CA LEU A 122 0.49 2.87 -3.21
C LEU A 122 1.64 3.87 -3.00
N TYR A 123 2.32 4.27 -4.08
CA TYR A 123 3.56 5.07 -4.00
C TYR A 123 3.33 6.53 -3.63
N GLU A 124 2.24 7.14 -4.09
CA GLU A 124 2.00 8.58 -3.96
C GLU A 124 1.01 8.93 -2.87
N THR A 125 0.24 7.96 -2.37
CA THR A 125 -0.74 8.18 -1.30
C THR A 125 -0.41 7.37 -0.06
N VAL A 126 -0.25 6.05 -0.18
CA VAL A 126 -0.06 5.18 1.00
C VAL A 126 1.31 5.39 1.64
N LEU A 127 2.41 5.36 0.87
CA LEU A 127 3.76 5.51 1.45
C LEU A 127 3.96 6.84 2.20
N PRO A 128 3.56 8.01 1.65
CA PRO A 128 3.65 9.27 2.40
C PRO A 128 2.83 9.27 3.69
N VAL A 129 1.65 8.65 3.67
CA VAL A 129 0.77 8.56 4.85
C VAL A 129 1.40 7.69 5.94
N VAL A 130 1.99 6.54 5.56
CA VAL A 130 2.71 5.66 6.47
C VAL A 130 3.94 6.35 7.07
N GLU A 131 4.75 7.02 6.24
CA GLU A 131 5.93 7.78 6.67
C GLU A 131 5.54 8.87 7.67
N LYS A 132 4.53 9.67 7.34
CA LYS A 132 4.02 10.73 8.21
C LYS A 132 3.54 10.16 9.55
N ARG A 133 2.77 9.07 9.53
CA ARG A 133 2.26 8.46 10.77
C ARG A 133 3.39 7.91 11.64
N PHE A 134 4.40 7.30 11.03
CA PHE A 134 5.58 6.84 11.75
C PHE A 134 6.32 8.02 12.40
N GLU A 135 6.58 9.09 11.65
CA GLU A 135 7.25 10.28 12.15
C GLU A 135 6.49 10.95 13.30
N GLU A 136 5.16 11.08 13.18
CA GLU A 136 4.31 11.61 14.25
C GLU A 136 4.36 10.75 15.52
N GLY A 137 4.35 9.42 15.39
CA GLY A 137 4.37 8.51 16.53
C GLY A 137 5.74 8.39 17.21
N VAL A 138 6.82 8.47 16.44
CA VAL A 138 8.20 8.31 16.94
C VAL A 138 8.82 9.66 17.31
N GLY A 139 8.32 10.77 16.76
CA GLY A 139 8.83 12.13 16.97
C GLY A 139 10.03 12.52 16.12
N LYS A 140 10.43 11.68 15.14
CA LYS A 140 11.51 11.98 14.19
C LYS A 140 11.27 11.28 12.85
N PRO A 141 11.75 11.86 11.74
CA PRO A 141 11.63 11.24 10.42
C PRO A 141 12.47 9.96 10.32
N ALA A 142 12.02 9.02 9.48
CA ALA A 142 12.75 7.81 9.14
C ALA A 142 13.32 7.92 7.72
N LYS A 143 14.63 8.12 7.62
CA LYS A 143 15.33 8.22 6.32
C LYS A 143 15.10 6.96 5.47
N GLN A 144 15.06 5.79 6.08
CA GLN A 144 14.86 4.54 5.35
C GLN A 144 13.48 4.44 4.68
N LEU A 145 12.43 5.00 5.29
CA LEU A 145 11.09 5.07 4.65
C LEU A 145 11.09 6.09 3.50
N GLN A 146 11.80 7.21 3.66
CA GLN A 146 11.97 8.22 2.61
C GLN A 146 12.71 7.65 1.41
N ASP A 147 13.82 6.95 1.65
CA ASP A 147 14.62 6.30 0.63
C ASP A 147 13.79 5.24 -0.10
N LEU A 148 13.04 4.40 0.63
CA LEU A 148 12.14 3.41 0.05
C LEU A 148 11.10 4.06 -0.89
N ARG A 149 10.42 5.11 -0.44
CA ARG A 149 9.46 5.89 -1.25
C ARG A 149 10.11 6.45 -2.51
N ASN A 150 11.32 7.01 -2.39
CA ASN A 150 12.03 7.59 -3.53
C ASN A 150 12.40 6.51 -4.56
N VAL A 151 12.85 5.33 -4.12
CA VAL A 151 13.12 4.19 -5.00
C VAL A 151 11.85 3.71 -5.69
N SER A 152 10.72 3.59 -4.98
CA SER A 152 9.46 3.16 -5.60
C SER A 152 8.98 4.12 -6.70
N ARG A 153 9.20 5.44 -6.51
CA ARG A 153 8.87 6.45 -7.53
C ARG A 153 9.73 6.29 -8.80
N LEU A 154 10.99 5.89 -8.67
CA LEU A 154 11.86 5.63 -9.83
C LEU A 154 11.41 4.37 -10.59
N MET A 155 11.02 3.32 -9.86
CA MET A 155 10.48 2.09 -10.46
C MET A 155 9.19 2.33 -11.25
N ARG A 156 8.33 3.28 -10.79
CA ARG A 156 7.16 3.74 -11.56
C ARG A 156 7.53 4.35 -12.92
N ILE A 157 8.63 5.10 -12.98
CA ILE A 157 9.07 5.81 -14.20
C ILE A 157 9.71 4.84 -15.20
N ASN A 158 10.31 3.75 -14.73
CA ASN A 158 10.99 2.78 -15.59
C ASN A 158 10.58 1.34 -15.25
N PRO A 159 9.38 0.90 -15.65
CA PRO A 159 8.87 -0.44 -15.36
C PRO A 159 9.67 -1.58 -16.01
N GLU A 160 10.57 -1.28 -16.95
CA GLU A 160 11.48 -2.25 -17.57
C GLU A 160 12.86 -2.33 -16.88
N SER A 161 13.09 -1.53 -15.84
CA SER A 161 14.37 -1.56 -15.12
C SER A 161 14.49 -2.85 -14.31
N THR A 162 15.48 -3.67 -14.66
CA THR A 162 15.83 -4.96 -14.03
C THR A 162 16.61 -4.81 -12.72
N THR A 163 16.57 -3.65 -12.07
CA THR A 163 17.25 -3.46 -10.78
C THR A 163 16.48 -4.20 -9.69
N SER A 164 16.84 -5.47 -9.51
CA SER A 164 16.48 -6.26 -8.35
C SER A 164 17.15 -5.61 -7.13
N VAL A 165 16.35 -5.08 -6.21
CA VAL A 165 16.85 -4.67 -4.90
C VAL A 165 17.07 -5.97 -4.13
N VAL A 166 18.33 -6.38 -4.02
CA VAL A 166 18.80 -7.48 -3.17
C VAL A 166 19.01 -6.95 -1.76
#